data_AF-A0A1B6LD85-F1
#
_entry.id   AF-A0A1B6LD85-F1
#
_cell.length_a   1.000
_cell.length_b   1.000
_cell.length_c   1.000
_cell.angle_alpha   90.00
_cell.angle_beta   90.00
_cell.angle_gamma   90.00
#
_symmetry.space_group_name_H-M   'P 1'
#
loop_
_entity.id
_entity.type
_entity.pdbx_description
1 polymer ?
#
loop_
_entity_poly.entity_id
_entity_poly.type
_entity_poly.pdbx_seq_one_letter_code
_entity_poly.pdbx_strand_id
1 'polypeptide(L)'
;QGSYLSRNLAFAYPKTSILPSLFDPVLLAFVESGIIQHRVQELLPEATICPLNLGSKERQLRNSDLWTTYIVVVSGFSTALTVFFAELIWRRCFAPHHPRHSWPLDITLENNFSKMSKIAGDKSKQDSKININGREYFIVISKDGEKRFIPIRTPSAFLFQYAPK
;
A
#
# COMPACT_ATOMS: atom_id res chain seq x y z
N GLN A 1 15.62 3.29 -11.44
CA GLN A 1 16.02 3.90 -12.73
C GLN A 1 17.53 3.95 -12.76
N GLY A 2 18.14 3.46 -13.83
CA GLY A 2 19.57 3.66 -14.06
C GLY A 2 19.83 3.49 -15.55
N SER A 3 20.09 4.58 -16.25
CA SER A 3 20.69 4.51 -17.58
C SER A 3 22.13 4.06 -17.37
N TYR A 4 22.48 2.85 -17.79
CA TYR A 4 23.86 2.40 -17.73
C TYR A 4 24.66 3.13 -18.82
N LEU A 5 25.74 3.78 -18.39
CA LEU A 5 26.60 4.53 -19.29
C LEU A 5 27.65 3.57 -19.84
N SER A 6 27.36 2.96 -20.99
CA SER A 6 28.32 2.10 -21.69
C SER A 6 29.43 2.97 -22.29
N ARG A 7 30.68 2.71 -21.92
CA ARG A 7 31.86 3.36 -22.50
C ARG A 7 32.75 2.29 -23.10
N ASN A 8 33.19 2.54 -24.33
CA ASN A 8 34.22 1.73 -24.94
C ASN A 8 35.58 2.11 -24.33
N LEU A 9 36.34 1.11 -23.91
CA LEU A 9 37.72 1.26 -23.49
C LEU A 9 38.62 1.05 -24.70
N ALA A 10 39.58 1.94 -24.89
CA ALA A 10 40.58 1.84 -25.96
C ALA A 10 41.94 2.32 -25.43
N PHE A 11 43.01 1.82 -26.02
CA PHE A 11 44.36 2.32 -25.75
C PHE A 11 44.55 3.66 -26.46
N ALA A 12 45.08 4.64 -25.73
CA ALA A 12 45.37 5.96 -26.25
C ALA A 12 46.86 6.09 -26.57
N TYR A 13 47.18 6.57 -27.77
CA TYR A 13 48.55 6.76 -28.22
C TYR A 13 48.82 8.24 -28.60
N PRO A 14 50.07 8.71 -28.54
CA PRO A 14 50.45 10.02 -29.08
C PRO A 14 50.16 10.11 -30.59
N LYS A 15 49.69 11.28 -31.06
CA LYS A 15 49.19 11.49 -32.44
C LYS A 15 50.18 11.14 -33.56
N THR A 16 51.48 11.17 -33.29
CA THR A 16 52.56 10.91 -34.28
C THR A 16 53.34 9.62 -33.99
N SER A 17 52.80 8.73 -33.17
CA SER A 17 53.49 7.50 -32.81
C SER A 17 53.25 6.37 -33.82
N ILE A 18 54.24 5.49 -33.99
CA ILE A 18 54.16 4.25 -34.80
C ILE A 18 53.49 3.08 -34.05
N LEU A 19 53.10 3.30 -32.80
CA LEU A 19 52.52 2.29 -31.92
C LEU A 19 51.18 1.73 -32.40
N PRO A 20 50.20 2.53 -32.88
CA PRO A 20 48.91 1.97 -33.31
C PRO A 20 49.08 0.98 -34.46
N SER A 21 49.95 1.25 -35.44
CA SER A 21 50.18 0.33 -36.56
C SER A 21 50.81 -1.00 -36.16
N LEU A 22 51.44 -1.08 -34.99
CA LEU A 22 52.06 -2.30 -34.46
C LEU A 22 51.12 -3.05 -33.52
N PHE A 23 50.45 -2.33 -32.61
CA PHE A 23 49.64 -2.95 -31.55
C PHE A 23 48.19 -3.19 -31.96
N ASP A 24 47.57 -2.34 -32.77
CA ASP A 24 46.17 -2.52 -33.17
C ASP A 24 45.92 -3.84 -33.93
N PRO A 25 46.74 -4.29 -34.90
CA PRO A 25 46.49 -5.57 -35.57
C PRO A 25 46.67 -6.78 -34.64
N VAL A 26 47.62 -6.69 -33.71
CA VAL A 26 47.86 -7.75 -32.71
C VAL A 26 46.70 -7.79 -31.70
N LEU A 27 46.22 -6.62 -31.26
CA LEU A 27 45.11 -6.51 -30.34
C LEU A 27 43.81 -7.01 -30.98
N LEU A 28 43.58 -6.68 -32.26
CA LEU A 28 42.46 -7.19 -33.04
C LEU A 28 42.49 -8.72 -33.07
N ALA A 29 43.64 -9.33 -33.38
CA ALA A 29 43.80 -10.79 -33.36
C ALA A 29 43.52 -11.40 -31.98
N PHE A 30 43.89 -10.71 -30.88
CA PHE A 30 43.57 -11.15 -29.52
C PHE A 30 42.08 -11.02 -29.15
N VAL A 31 41.37 -10.04 -29.72
CA VAL A 31 39.90 -9.91 -29.58
C VAL A 31 39.20 -10.99 -30.40
N GLU A 32 39.58 -11.18 -31.66
CA GLU A 32 38.98 -12.15 -32.58
C GLU A 32 39.20 -13.59 -32.13
N SER A 33 40.37 -13.89 -31.56
CA SER A 33 40.66 -15.20 -30.96
C SER A 33 39.97 -15.42 -29.61
N GLY A 34 39.33 -14.40 -29.03
CA GLY A 34 38.63 -14.49 -27.74
C GLY A 34 39.56 -14.54 -26.51
N ILE A 35 40.86 -14.37 -26.69
CA ILE A 35 41.85 -14.43 -25.59
C ILE A 35 41.59 -13.34 -24.55
N ILE A 36 41.26 -12.12 -24.99
CA ILE A 36 40.96 -11.02 -24.07
C ILE A 36 39.71 -11.35 -23.25
N GLN A 37 38.67 -11.89 -23.87
CA GLN A 37 37.44 -12.25 -23.17
C GLN A 37 37.68 -13.35 -22.13
N HIS A 38 38.50 -14.35 -22.47
CA HIS A 38 38.88 -15.41 -21.55
C HIS A 38 39.64 -14.90 -20.32
N ARG A 39 40.65 -14.03 -20.52
CA ARG A 39 41.42 -13.42 -19.42
C ARG A 39 40.59 -12.47 -18.58
N VAL A 40 39.70 -11.69 -19.21
CA VAL A 40 38.76 -10.83 -18.49
C VAL A 40 37.86 -11.70 -17.61
N GLN A 41 37.31 -12.81 -18.14
CA GLN A 41 36.50 -13.74 -17.35
C GLN A 41 37.26 -14.39 -16.19
N GLU A 42 38.55 -14.70 -16.33
CA GLU A 42 39.39 -15.22 -15.24
C GLU A 42 39.64 -14.18 -14.12
N LEU A 43 39.71 -12.89 -14.47
CA LEU A 43 39.99 -11.79 -13.53
C LEU A 43 38.74 -11.27 -12.83
N LEU A 44 37.57 -11.43 -13.43
CA LEU A 44 36.33 -11.25 -12.69
C LEU A 44 36.24 -12.41 -11.70
N PRO A 45 36.02 -12.18 -10.39
CA PRO A 45 35.67 -13.30 -9.50
C PRO A 45 34.49 -14.02 -10.14
N GLU A 46 34.42 -15.36 -10.02
CA GLU A 46 33.29 -16.18 -10.47
C GLU A 46 32.01 -15.66 -9.78
N ALA A 47 31.48 -14.60 -10.36
CA ALA A 47 30.47 -13.79 -9.78
C ALA A 47 29.19 -14.51 -10.14
N THR A 48 28.75 -15.40 -9.25
CA THR A 48 27.36 -15.78 -9.11
C THR A 48 26.54 -14.56 -8.67
N ILE A 49 26.63 -13.45 -9.40
CA ILE A 49 25.79 -12.27 -9.25
C ILE A 49 24.63 -12.52 -10.19
N CYS A 50 23.57 -13.07 -9.59
CA CYS A 50 22.30 -13.50 -10.16
C CYS A 50 22.28 -14.95 -10.68
N PRO A 51 21.81 -15.92 -9.88
CA PRO A 51 21.30 -17.14 -10.47
C PRO A 51 20.04 -16.78 -11.27
N LEU A 52 20.11 -16.88 -12.60
CA LEU A 52 18.97 -17.02 -13.50
C LEU A 52 18.31 -18.40 -13.30
N ASN A 53 18.06 -18.77 -12.06
CA ASN A 53 17.23 -19.91 -11.69
C ASN A 53 16.05 -19.39 -10.88
N LEU A 54 15.13 -18.72 -11.57
CA LEU A 54 13.73 -18.75 -11.16
C LEU A 54 13.21 -20.17 -11.40
N GLY A 55 13.69 -21.15 -10.63
CA GLY A 55 12.92 -22.34 -10.38
C GLY A 55 11.69 -21.88 -9.62
N SER A 56 10.60 -21.59 -10.35
CA SER A 56 9.27 -21.17 -9.90
C SER A 56 9.12 -21.07 -8.37
N LYS A 57 9.78 -20.07 -7.77
CA LYS A 57 9.55 -19.74 -6.38
C LYS A 57 8.64 -18.55 -6.46
N GLU A 58 7.37 -18.84 -6.74
CA GLU A 58 6.31 -17.87 -6.52
C GLU A 58 6.54 -17.23 -5.15
N ARG A 59 6.32 -15.91 -5.07
CA ARG A 59 6.29 -15.19 -3.79
C ARG A 59 5.17 -15.81 -2.96
N GLN A 60 5.48 -16.90 -2.26
CA GLN A 60 4.57 -17.48 -1.29
C GLN A 60 4.40 -16.44 -0.20
N LEU A 61 3.15 -16.11 0.08
CA LEU A 61 2.80 -15.16 1.11
C LEU A 61 3.34 -15.72 2.43
N ARG A 62 4.42 -15.11 2.93
CA ARG A 62 5.08 -15.60 4.14
C ARG A 62 4.18 -15.22 5.30
N ASN A 63 3.82 -16.18 6.14
CA ASN A 63 2.98 -15.91 7.31
C ASN A 63 3.57 -14.84 8.25
N SER A 64 4.87 -14.55 8.13
CA SER A 64 5.52 -13.42 8.79
C SER A 64 4.97 -12.05 8.38
N ASP A 65 4.55 -11.91 7.12
CA ASP A 65 4.11 -10.64 6.55
C ASP A 65 2.61 -10.41 6.82
N LEU A 66 1.89 -11.49 7.16
CA LEU A 66 0.48 -11.48 7.58
C LEU A 66 0.29 -11.23 9.09
N TRP A 67 1.38 -10.94 9.81
CA TRP A 67 1.36 -10.84 11.28
C TRP A 67 0.44 -9.73 11.79
N THR A 68 0.41 -8.58 11.12
CA THR A 68 -0.45 -7.45 11.50
C THR A 68 -1.94 -7.80 11.39
N THR A 69 -2.32 -8.57 10.37
CA THR A 69 -3.70 -9.03 10.17
C THR A 69 -4.12 -9.99 11.28
N TYR A 70 -3.25 -10.92 11.68
CA TYR A 70 -3.52 -11.80 12.80
C TYR A 70 -3.75 -11.03 14.10
N ILE A 71 -2.92 -10.03 14.40
CA ILE A 71 -3.07 -9.21 15.62
C ILE A 71 -4.41 -8.46 15.64
N VAL A 72 -4.83 -7.88 14.52
CA VAL A 72 -6.12 -7.16 14.44
C VAL A 72 -7.30 -8.12 14.66
N VAL A 73 -7.28 -9.30 14.04
CA VAL A 73 -8.36 -10.28 14.18
C VAL A 73 -8.44 -10.84 15.61
N VAL A 74 -7.29 -11.20 16.19
CA VAL A 74 -7.22 -11.76 17.55
C VAL A 74 -7.64 -10.73 18.59
N SER A 75 -7.21 -9.48 18.43
CA SER A 75 -7.59 -8.41 19.37
C SER A 75 -9.08 -8.09 19.30
N GLY A 76 -9.69 -8.03 18.12
CA GLY A 76 -11.14 -7.85 17.96
C GLY A 76 -11.96 -8.98 18.56
N PHE A 77 -11.53 -10.24 18.39
CA PHE A 77 -12.19 -11.37 19.00
C PHE A 77 -12.07 -11.36 20.53
N SER A 78 -10.88 -11.04 21.04
CA SER A 78 -10.60 -11.00 22.48
C SER A 78 -11.40 -9.92 23.20
N THR A 79 -11.55 -8.73 22.61
CA THR A 79 -12.37 -7.66 23.20
C THR A 79 -13.86 -8.01 23.21
N ALA A 80 -14.38 -8.57 22.12
CA ALA A 80 -15.76 -9.04 22.06
C ALA A 80 -16.05 -10.12 23.10
N LEU A 81 -15.13 -11.07 23.25
CA LEU A 81 -15.21 -12.14 24.23
C LEU A 81 -15.18 -11.59 25.67
N THR A 82 -14.31 -10.62 25.94
CA THR A 82 -14.20 -9.95 27.24
C THR A 82 -15.49 -9.24 27.62
N VAL A 83 -16.09 -8.47 26.70
CA VAL A 83 -17.37 -7.78 26.93
C VAL A 83 -18.50 -8.79 27.19
N PHE A 84 -18.56 -9.86 26.40
CA PHE A 84 -19.55 -10.91 26.56
C PHE A 84 -19.47 -11.60 27.92
N PHE A 85 -18.27 -11.99 28.35
CA PHE A 85 -18.08 -12.62 29.65
C PHE A 85 -18.32 -11.66 30.82
N ALA A 86 -17.90 -10.40 30.69
CA ALA A 86 -18.21 -9.38 31.69
C ALA A 86 -19.72 -9.22 31.88
N GLU A 87 -20.49 -9.17 30.79
CA GLU A 87 -21.95 -9.12 30.85
C GLU A 87 -22.55 -10.41 31.42
N LEU A 88 -22.03 -11.57 31.04
CA LEU A 88 -22.49 -12.86 31.54
C LEU A 88 -22.28 -13.00 33.06
N ILE A 89 -21.12 -12.57 33.56
CA ILE A 89 -20.78 -12.56 34.99
C ILE A 89 -21.64 -11.54 35.74
N TRP A 90 -21.87 -10.36 35.15
CA TRP A 90 -22.79 -9.37 35.71
C TRP A 90 -24.20 -9.93 35.87
N ARG A 91 -24.72 -10.59 34.82
CA ARG A 91 -26.05 -11.21 34.83
C ARG A 91 -26.14 -12.43 35.74
N ARG A 92 -25.05 -13.18 35.96
CA ARG A 92 -25.07 -14.42 36.75
C ARG A 92 -24.80 -14.23 38.23
N CYS A 93 -23.92 -13.31 38.60
CA CYS A 93 -23.46 -13.10 39.98
C CYS A 93 -24.10 -11.86 40.62
N PHE A 94 -24.41 -10.82 39.85
CA PHE A 94 -24.89 -9.53 40.36
C PHE A 94 -26.39 -9.27 40.11
N ALA A 95 -27.12 -10.21 39.52
CA ALA A 95 -28.59 -10.15 39.45
C ALA A 95 -29.22 -10.94 40.61
N PRO A 96 -29.51 -10.32 41.77
CA PRO A 96 -30.47 -10.89 42.70
C PRO A 96 -31.85 -10.90 42.04
N HIS A 97 -32.66 -11.89 42.41
CA HIS A 97 -34.03 -12.13 41.92
C HIS A 97 -34.94 -10.90 42.11
N HIS A 98 -34.90 -9.95 41.18
CA HIS A 98 -35.89 -8.88 41.08
C HIS A 98 -36.84 -9.20 39.93
N PRO A 99 -38.17 -9.16 40.17
CA PRO A 99 -39.16 -9.56 39.17
C PRO A 99 -38.98 -8.76 37.88
N ARG A 100 -39.21 -9.46 36.77
CA ARG A 100 -39.31 -8.92 35.42
C ARG A 100 -40.14 -7.64 35.44
N HIS A 101 -39.49 -6.50 35.45
CA HIS A 101 -40.03 -5.38 34.71
C HIS A 101 -39.44 -5.51 33.31
N SER A 102 -40.23 -6.12 32.42
CA SER A 102 -40.03 -6.00 30.99
C SER A 102 -39.81 -4.53 30.68
N TRP A 103 -38.61 -4.15 30.25
CA TRP A 103 -38.52 -2.99 29.38
C TRP A 103 -39.34 -3.37 28.14
N PRO A 104 -40.43 -2.67 27.82
CA PRO A 104 -40.88 -2.72 26.45
C PRO A 104 -39.69 -2.20 25.67
N LEU A 105 -39.22 -3.00 24.70
CA LEU A 105 -38.43 -2.46 23.60
C LEU A 105 -39.38 -1.61 22.75
N ASP A 106 -39.96 -0.56 23.35
CA ASP A 106 -40.73 0.43 22.63
C ASP A 106 -39.71 1.39 22.05
N ILE A 107 -39.53 1.23 20.74
CA ILE A 107 -38.88 2.18 19.87
C ILE A 107 -39.81 3.41 19.80
N THR A 108 -39.89 4.17 20.89
CA THR A 108 -40.47 5.51 20.88
C THR A 108 -39.37 6.48 20.47
N LEU A 109 -38.99 6.35 19.20
CA LEU A 109 -38.14 7.26 18.42
C LEU A 109 -38.90 8.56 18.06
N GLU A 110 -39.83 9.00 18.88
CA GLU A 110 -40.67 10.17 18.62
C GLU A 110 -40.68 11.02 19.90
N ASN A 111 -40.35 12.31 19.74
CA ASN A 111 -40.53 13.42 20.69
C ASN A 111 -39.30 14.01 21.41
N ASN A 112 -38.14 13.34 21.47
CA ASN A 112 -36.91 13.98 21.99
C ASN A 112 -35.78 14.10 20.94
N PHE A 113 -35.90 13.45 19.79
CA PHE A 113 -35.00 13.69 18.65
C PHE A 113 -35.21 15.08 18.03
N SER A 114 -36.42 15.64 18.14
CA SER A 114 -36.80 16.96 17.62
C SER A 114 -36.20 18.14 18.42
N LYS A 115 -35.76 17.92 19.67
CA LYS A 115 -35.13 18.96 20.50
C LYS A 115 -33.61 18.95 20.39
N MET A 116 -33.00 17.77 20.21
CA MET A 116 -31.57 17.66 19.89
C MET A 116 -31.27 18.08 18.43
N SER A 117 -32.19 17.82 17.49
CA SER A 117 -32.06 18.28 16.10
C SER A 117 -32.25 19.79 15.92
N LYS A 118 -32.81 20.51 16.90
CA LYS A 118 -32.87 21.98 16.89
C LYS A 118 -31.58 22.66 17.35
N ILE A 119 -30.72 21.97 18.09
CA ILE A 119 -29.36 22.46 18.43
C ILE A 119 -28.37 22.04 17.34
N ALA A 120 -28.59 20.88 16.71
CA ALA A 120 -27.85 20.41 15.53
C ALA A 120 -28.52 20.85 14.21
N GLY A 121 -29.07 22.06 14.19
CA GLY A 121 -29.88 22.57 13.10
C GLY A 121 -29.43 23.96 12.64
N ASP A 122 -28.23 24.07 12.08
CA ASP A 122 -28.02 25.01 10.98
C ASP A 122 -27.64 24.25 9.69
N LYS A 123 -28.72 23.82 9.03
CA LYS A 123 -28.94 23.71 7.58
C LYS A 123 -27.89 23.05 6.67
N SER A 124 -28.39 21.98 6.04
CA SER A 124 -28.17 21.56 4.64
C SER A 124 -26.88 20.77 4.41
N LYS A 125 -26.88 19.56 3.82
CA LYS A 125 -27.64 19.15 2.64
C LYS A 125 -27.56 17.64 2.53
N GLN A 126 -28.66 17.03 2.10
CA GLN A 126 -28.82 15.62 1.76
C GLN A 126 -27.62 15.10 0.95
N ASP A 127 -26.73 14.36 1.62
CA ASP A 127 -25.51 13.81 1.02
C ASP A 127 -25.89 12.60 0.16
N SER A 128 -26.41 12.89 -1.02
CA SER A 128 -26.96 11.91 -1.95
C SER A 128 -25.79 11.26 -2.67
N LYS A 129 -25.24 10.21 -2.06
CA LYS A 129 -24.19 9.38 -2.66
C LYS A 129 -24.73 8.76 -3.95
N ILE A 130 -24.09 9.04 -5.08
CA ILE A 130 -24.46 8.46 -6.37
C ILE A 130 -23.30 7.66 -6.95
N ASN A 131 -23.61 6.50 -7.52
CA ASN A 131 -22.64 5.69 -8.25
C ASN A 131 -22.86 5.90 -9.75
N ILE A 132 -21.83 6.41 -10.44
CA ILE A 132 -21.82 6.63 -11.88
C ILE A 132 -20.62 5.85 -12.43
N ASN A 133 -20.88 4.86 -13.30
CA ASN A 133 -19.85 4.02 -13.94
C ASN A 133 -18.86 3.36 -12.96
N GLY A 134 -19.34 2.94 -11.77
CA GLY A 134 -18.51 2.27 -10.76
C GLY A 134 -17.67 3.21 -9.90
N ARG A 135 -17.87 4.53 -9.99
CA ARG A 135 -17.24 5.52 -9.11
C ARG A 135 -18.31 6.22 -8.28
N GLU A 136 -18.04 6.34 -6.98
CA GLU A 136 -18.94 6.99 -6.04
C GLU A 136 -18.62 8.49 -5.94
N TYR A 137 -19.67 9.31 -5.93
CA TYR A 137 -19.58 10.78 -5.86
C TYR A 137 -20.50 11.34 -4.78
N PHE A 138 -20.04 12.40 -4.12
CA PHE A 138 -20.89 13.30 -3.32
C PHE A 138 -21.47 14.39 -4.22
N ILE A 139 -22.75 14.74 -4.03
CA ILE A 139 -23.42 15.81 -4.76
C ILE A 139 -23.48 17.04 -3.88
N VAL A 140 -22.66 18.04 -4.20
CA VAL A 140 -22.66 19.33 -3.51
C VAL A 140 -23.34 20.36 -4.40
N ILE A 141 -24.49 20.86 -3.96
CA ILE A 141 -25.19 21.94 -4.66
C ILE A 141 -24.62 23.27 -4.15
N SER A 142 -23.96 24.03 -5.04
CA SER A 142 -23.37 25.35 -4.77
C SER A 142 -24.44 26.38 -4.39
N LYS A 143 -24.02 27.52 -3.84
CA LYS A 143 -24.91 28.65 -3.48
C LYS A 143 -25.66 29.21 -4.70
N ASP A 144 -25.07 29.08 -5.88
CA ASP A 144 -25.64 29.50 -7.17
C ASP A 144 -26.64 28.48 -7.77
N GLY A 145 -26.93 27.38 -7.04
CA GLY A 145 -27.84 26.31 -7.48
C GLY A 145 -27.21 25.25 -8.38
N GLU A 146 -25.97 25.44 -8.84
CA GLU A 146 -25.23 24.48 -9.64
C GLU A 146 -24.89 23.20 -8.84
N LYS A 147 -25.17 22.03 -9.43
CA LYS A 147 -24.80 20.72 -8.86
C LYS A 147 -23.37 20.36 -9.24
N ARG A 148 -22.51 20.18 -8.24
CA ARG A 148 -21.11 19.75 -8.41
C ARG A 148 -20.92 18.36 -7.83
N PHE A 149 -20.20 17.51 -8.57
CA PHE A 149 -19.90 16.14 -8.16
C PHE A 149 -18.46 16.05 -7.66
N ILE A 150 -18.28 15.56 -6.44
CA ILE A 150 -16.96 15.39 -5.82
C ILE A 150 -16.67 13.88 -5.71
N PRO A 151 -15.64 13.35 -6.39
CA PRO A 151 -15.33 11.93 -6.34
C PRO A 151 -14.83 11.53 -4.95
N ILE A 152 -15.35 10.42 -4.43
CA ILE A 152 -14.86 9.84 -3.17
C ILE A 152 -13.48 9.23 -3.42
N ARG A 153 -12.50 9.63 -2.60
CA ARG A 153 -11.13 9.15 -2.71
C ARG A 153 -11.00 7.77 -2.04
N THR A 154 -10.14 6.93 -2.58
CA THR A 154 -9.74 5.66 -1.96
C THR A 154 -9.14 5.94 -0.57
N PRO A 155 -9.46 5.15 0.48
CA PRO A 155 -8.96 5.40 1.84
C PRO A 155 -7.42 5.44 1.93
N SER A 156 -6.71 4.77 1.00
CA SER A 156 -5.25 4.84 0.87
C SER A 156 -4.71 6.22 0.49
N ALA A 157 -5.51 7.10 -0.13
CA ALA A 157 -5.09 8.44 -0.51
C ALA A 157 -5.09 9.44 0.68
N PHE A 158 -5.75 9.11 1.79
CA PHE A 158 -5.74 9.93 3.01
C PHE A 158 -4.39 9.91 3.72
N LEU A 159 -3.58 8.86 3.52
CA LEU A 159 -2.24 8.72 4.08
C LEU A 159 -1.22 9.73 3.53
N PHE A 160 -1.51 10.40 2.42
CA PHE A 160 -0.58 11.33 1.76
C PHE A 160 -0.89 12.81 2.04
N GLN A 161 -1.84 13.13 2.93
CA GLN A 161 -2.23 14.52 3.16
C GLN A 161 -1.40 15.27 4.22
N TYR A 162 -0.34 14.68 4.78
CA TYR A 162 0.56 15.38 5.69
C TYR A 162 2.02 15.10 5.37
N ALA A 163 2.55 15.87 4.41
CA ALA A 163 3.95 16.28 4.43
C ALA A 163 3.96 17.80 4.38
N PRO A 164 3.87 18.50 5.54
CA PRO A 164 4.07 19.94 5.55
C PRO A 164 5.49 20.24 5.09
N LYS A 165 5.63 21.16 4.13
CA LYS A 165 6.90 21.84 3.86
C LYS A 165 7.14 22.89 4.93
#